data_AF-A0AAE3FYD0-F1
#
_entry.id   AF-A0AAE3FYD0-F1
#
_cell.length_a   1.000
_cell.length_b   1.000
_cell.length_c   1.000
_cell.angle_alpha   90.00
_cell.angle_beta   90.00
_cell.angle_gamma   90.00
#
_symmetry.space_group_name_H-M   'P 1'
#
loop_
_entity.id
_entity.type
_entity.pdbx_description
1 polymer ?
#
loop_
_entity_poly.entity_id
_entity_poly.type
_entity_poly.pdbx_seq_one_letter_code
_entity_poly.pdbx_strand_id
1 'polypeptide(L)'
;MKDSTQTRTVETRAIDGVDALINTNPGDIFIDLPASNPRYIRLQEGDRIQEGDVSTRTAAEMAGPLLAHWTIDTITTETVRGTNTQNGKEREWDRENLIARLCAGEFSTELRTFDRVSITEIEGWPGLQHDRESDTTQPYIVAVIYGNNGDKFTQVYAATAKGEWDSLQLVQQDTAITDLSDSLQQTIEAAVQTALATEKQYQRFDSLE
;
A
#
# COMPACT_ATOMS: atom_id res chain seq x y z
N MET A 1 11.66 15.07 21.50
CA MET A 1 11.56 13.65 21.91
C MET A 1 12.16 12.86 20.77
N LYS A 2 13.20 12.06 21.04
CA LYS A 2 14.05 11.47 19.99
C LYS A 2 13.24 10.47 19.19
N ASP A 3 13.21 10.69 17.88
CA ASP A 3 12.77 9.75 16.87
C ASP A 3 13.74 8.55 16.92
N SER A 4 13.39 7.55 17.74
CA SER A 4 14.09 6.28 17.73
C SER A 4 13.63 5.56 16.47
N THR A 5 14.45 5.64 15.42
CA THR A 5 14.41 4.73 14.28
C THR A 5 14.59 3.32 14.84
N GLN A 6 13.49 2.68 15.28
CA GLN A 6 13.50 1.26 15.55
C GLN A 6 13.93 0.61 14.24
N THR A 7 15.09 -0.05 14.26
CA THR A 7 15.52 -0.90 13.16
C THR A 7 14.38 -1.90 12.90
N ARG A 8 13.66 -1.73 11.80
CA ARG A 8 12.62 -2.66 11.39
C ARG A 8 13.34 -3.95 10.98
N THR A 9 13.12 -5.03 11.72
CA THR A 9 13.63 -6.34 11.29
C THR A 9 12.70 -6.81 10.19
N VAL A 10 13.24 -6.90 8.96
CA VAL A 10 12.51 -7.36 7.78
C VAL A 10 13.12 -8.69 7.36
N GLU A 11 12.28 -9.68 7.15
CA GLU A 11 12.68 -11.03 6.81
C GLU A 11 12.04 -11.41 5.47
N THR A 12 12.80 -12.05 4.59
CA THR A 12 12.24 -12.67 3.38
C THR A 12 11.73 -14.06 3.73
N ARG A 13 10.49 -14.35 3.36
CA ARG A 13 9.84 -15.64 3.63
C ARG A 13 8.97 -16.09 2.46
N ALA A 14 9.05 -17.36 2.10
CA ALA A 14 8.14 -17.96 1.13
C ALA A 14 6.75 -18.20 1.75
N ILE A 15 5.71 -17.61 1.16
CA ILE A 15 4.30 -17.86 1.44
C ILE A 15 3.65 -18.36 0.15
N ASP A 16 3.10 -19.57 0.17
CA ASP A 16 2.50 -20.23 -1.00
C ASP A 16 3.42 -20.24 -2.25
N GLY A 17 4.74 -20.37 -2.03
CA GLY A 17 5.75 -20.38 -3.09
C GLY A 17 6.16 -19.00 -3.62
N VAL A 18 5.70 -17.92 -2.98
CA VAL A 18 6.05 -16.53 -3.28
C VAL A 18 6.89 -15.95 -2.14
N ASP A 19 8.05 -15.38 -2.45
CA ASP A 19 8.84 -14.64 -1.48
C ASP A 19 8.13 -13.34 -1.08
N ALA A 20 7.87 -13.17 0.21
CA ALA A 20 7.29 -12.00 0.84
C ALA A 20 8.30 -11.35 1.79
N LEU A 21 8.29 -10.02 1.88
CA LEU A 21 9.02 -9.29 2.91
C LEU A 21 8.09 -9.02 4.09
N ILE A 22 8.47 -9.47 5.27
CA ILE A 22 7.62 -9.41 6.47
C ILE A 22 8.40 -8.76 7.60
N ASN A 23 7.79 -7.84 8.37
CA ASN A 23 8.36 -7.52 9.67
C ASN A 23 7.72 -8.28 10.83
N THR A 24 8.56 -8.50 11.83
CA THR A 24 8.24 -9.28 13.04
C THR A 24 8.27 -8.41 14.29
N ASN A 25 8.35 -7.09 14.15
CA ASN A 25 8.38 -6.17 15.28
C ASN A 25 7.05 -6.21 16.07
N PRO A 26 7.08 -6.07 17.40
CA PRO A 26 5.89 -5.79 18.20
C PRO A 26 5.20 -4.50 17.73
N GLY A 27 3.88 -4.43 17.88
CA GLY A 27 3.04 -3.28 17.53
C GLY A 27 2.71 -3.13 16.04
N ASP A 28 3.33 -3.91 15.16
CA ASP A 28 3.23 -3.74 13.70
C ASP A 28 3.42 -5.08 12.98
N ILE A 29 2.57 -5.36 11.99
CA ILE A 29 2.76 -6.39 10.98
C ILE A 29 2.68 -5.69 9.63
N PHE A 30 3.73 -5.75 8.83
CA PHE A 30 3.70 -5.37 7.43
C PHE A 30 4.17 -6.55 6.58
N ILE A 31 3.55 -6.68 5.41
CA ILE A 31 3.77 -7.73 4.43
C ILE A 31 3.83 -7.03 3.06
N ASP A 32 4.99 -7.08 2.42
CA ASP A 32 5.17 -6.65 1.03
C ASP A 32 5.35 -7.91 0.17
N LEU A 33 4.39 -8.17 -0.71
CA LEU A 33 4.37 -9.31 -1.64
C LEU A 33 4.88 -8.83 -3.00
N PRO A 34 6.15 -9.07 -3.40
CA PRO A 34 6.72 -8.54 -4.63
C PRO A 34 6.39 -9.31 -5.93
N ALA A 35 5.78 -10.51 -5.88
CA ALA A 35 5.62 -11.36 -7.07
C ALA A 35 4.36 -11.05 -7.91
N SER A 36 3.88 -12.03 -8.69
CA SER A 36 2.85 -11.92 -9.76
C SER A 36 1.55 -11.18 -9.41
N ASN A 37 1.29 -10.89 -8.13
CA ASN A 37 0.24 -10.01 -7.67
C ASN A 37 0.75 -9.11 -6.53
N PRO A 38 1.33 -7.94 -6.84
CA PRO A 38 1.97 -7.13 -5.83
C PRO A 38 0.95 -6.54 -4.86
N ARG A 39 1.12 -6.83 -3.57
CA ARG A 39 0.20 -6.41 -2.50
C ARG A 39 1.01 -5.89 -1.32
N TYR A 40 0.49 -4.85 -0.70
CA TYR A 40 0.99 -4.33 0.56
C TYR A 40 -0.07 -4.53 1.63
N ILE A 41 0.25 -5.24 2.70
CA ILE A 41 -0.67 -5.39 3.84
C ILE A 41 0.06 -4.85 5.06
N ARG A 42 -0.58 -3.96 5.81
CA ARG A 42 -0.07 -3.48 7.09
C ARG A 42 -1.17 -3.42 8.14
N LEU A 43 -0.83 -3.91 9.32
CA LEU A 43 -1.69 -4.01 10.47
C LEU A 43 -0.96 -3.48 11.72
N GLN A 44 -1.54 -2.49 12.37
CA GLN A 44 -1.02 -1.88 13.59
C GLN A 44 -2.01 -2.04 14.76
N GLU A 45 -1.55 -1.82 15.97
CA GLU A 45 -2.44 -1.68 17.12
C GLU A 45 -3.41 -0.51 16.90
N GLY A 46 -4.70 -0.73 17.16
CA GLY A 46 -5.80 0.21 16.88
C GLY A 46 -6.42 0.07 15.48
N ASP A 47 -5.85 -0.75 14.61
CA ASP A 47 -6.45 -1.03 13.30
C ASP A 47 -7.60 -2.02 13.38
N ARG A 48 -8.39 -2.05 12.30
CA ARG A 48 -9.50 -2.97 12.16
C ARG A 48 -9.18 -4.02 11.11
N ILE A 49 -9.50 -5.26 11.46
CA ILE A 49 -9.53 -6.38 10.51
C ILE A 49 -10.94 -6.93 10.41
N GLN A 50 -11.24 -7.48 9.24
CA GLN A 50 -12.48 -8.18 8.96
C GLN A 50 -12.14 -9.62 8.59
N GLU A 51 -12.74 -10.57 9.28
CA GLU A 51 -12.64 -12.00 8.97
C GLU A 51 -13.61 -12.34 7.85
N GLY A 52 -13.10 -12.89 6.76
CA GLY A 52 -13.87 -13.23 5.56
C GLY A 52 -12.94 -13.44 4.38
N ASP A 53 -13.26 -14.40 3.51
CA ASP A 53 -12.44 -14.68 2.32
C ASP A 53 -12.59 -13.56 1.28
N VAL A 54 -11.75 -12.55 1.41
CA VAL A 54 -11.66 -11.36 0.55
C VAL A 54 -11.36 -11.76 -0.89
N SER A 55 -10.66 -12.88 -1.09
CA SER A 55 -10.22 -13.32 -2.41
C SER A 55 -11.36 -13.90 -3.26
N THR A 56 -12.42 -14.40 -2.61
CA THR A 56 -13.53 -15.08 -3.29
C THR A 56 -14.87 -14.37 -3.14
N ARG A 57 -14.99 -13.37 -2.26
CA ARG A 57 -16.25 -12.68 -1.96
C ARG A 57 -16.41 -11.36 -2.71
N THR A 58 -17.63 -11.10 -3.13
CA THR A 58 -18.04 -9.82 -3.71
C THR A 58 -18.08 -8.70 -2.66
N ALA A 59 -18.03 -7.44 -3.08
CA ALA A 59 -18.16 -6.28 -2.17
C ALA A 59 -19.45 -6.33 -1.32
N ALA A 60 -20.55 -6.86 -1.88
CA ALA A 60 -21.81 -7.03 -1.16
C ALA A 60 -21.73 -8.11 -0.06
N GLU A 61 -21.02 -9.21 -0.31
CA GLU A 61 -20.78 -10.27 0.68
C GLU A 61 -19.80 -9.81 1.78
N MET A 62 -18.83 -8.98 1.41
CA MET A 62 -17.92 -8.30 2.33
C MET A 62 -18.62 -7.22 3.19
N ALA A 63 -19.77 -6.71 2.77
CA ALA A 63 -20.64 -5.85 3.58
C ALA A 63 -21.67 -6.64 4.42
N GLY A 64 -21.60 -7.98 4.40
CA GLY A 64 -22.57 -8.83 5.07
C GLY A 64 -22.46 -8.78 6.61
N PRO A 65 -23.58 -8.78 7.35
CA PRO A 65 -23.60 -8.65 8.81
C PRO A 65 -23.00 -9.85 9.56
N LEU A 66 -22.73 -10.95 8.84
CA LEU A 66 -22.19 -12.19 9.39
C LEU A 66 -20.66 -12.18 9.51
N LEU A 67 -19.99 -11.15 9.00
CA LEU A 67 -18.54 -11.06 9.08
C LEU A 67 -18.11 -10.49 10.43
N ALA A 68 -17.11 -11.13 11.02
CA ALA A 68 -16.56 -10.69 12.29
C ALA A 68 -15.56 -9.57 12.04
N HIS A 69 -15.80 -8.43 12.68
CA HIS A 69 -14.88 -7.30 12.67
C HIS A 69 -14.17 -7.23 14.01
N TRP A 70 -12.87 -6.98 13.98
CA TRP A 70 -12.01 -6.97 15.14
C TRP A 70 -11.20 -5.68 15.14
N THR A 71 -11.12 -5.01 16.29
CA THR A 71 -10.09 -4.00 16.55
C THR A 71 -8.87 -4.74 17.08
N ILE A 72 -7.69 -4.48 16.55
CA ILE A 72 -6.44 -5.04 17.08
C ILE A 72 -6.01 -4.23 18.30
N ASP A 73 -5.84 -4.91 19.43
CA ASP A 73 -5.53 -4.29 20.71
C ASP A 73 -4.03 -4.37 21.03
N THR A 74 -3.39 -5.49 20.69
CA THR A 74 -1.96 -5.70 20.98
C THR A 74 -1.33 -6.62 19.97
N ILE A 75 -0.13 -6.29 19.52
CA ILE A 75 0.68 -7.10 18.63
C ILE A 75 2.02 -7.38 19.32
N THR A 76 2.26 -8.63 19.70
CA THR A 76 3.57 -9.09 20.20
C THR A 76 4.35 -9.79 19.09
N THR A 77 5.54 -10.32 19.41
CA THR A 77 6.31 -11.16 18.47
C THR A 77 5.65 -12.51 18.20
N GLU A 78 4.80 -13.00 19.09
CA GLU A 78 4.24 -14.36 19.03
C GLU A 78 2.72 -14.37 18.83
N THR A 79 2.03 -13.33 19.32
CA THR A 79 0.57 -13.30 19.36
C THR A 79 0.02 -11.94 18.96
N VAL A 80 -1.20 -11.95 18.45
CA VAL A 80 -2.02 -10.77 18.20
C VAL A 80 -3.32 -10.91 18.97
N ARG A 81 -3.73 -9.86 19.67
CA ARG A 81 -5.01 -9.79 20.38
C ARG A 81 -5.91 -8.78 19.72
N GLY A 82 -7.20 -9.07 19.68
CA GLY A 82 -8.19 -8.14 19.21
C GLY A 82 -9.56 -8.35 19.83
N THR A 83 -10.35 -7.29 19.80
CA THR A 83 -11.70 -7.23 20.37
C THR A 83 -12.72 -7.14 19.26
N ASN A 84 -13.71 -8.02 19.29
CA ASN A 84 -14.80 -8.01 18.34
C ASN A 84 -15.63 -6.72 18.49
N THR A 85 -15.79 -5.96 17.39
CA THR A 85 -16.41 -4.63 17.45
C THR A 85 -17.91 -4.65 17.73
N GLN A 86 -18.57 -5.80 17.52
CA GLN A 86 -20.02 -5.94 17.71
C GLN A 86 -20.39 -6.43 19.11
N ASN A 87 -19.61 -7.37 19.66
CA ASN A 87 -19.98 -8.05 20.91
C ASN A 87 -18.93 -7.93 22.03
N GLY A 88 -17.81 -7.24 21.78
CA GLY A 88 -16.77 -6.99 22.77
C GLY A 88 -15.98 -8.23 23.20
N LYS A 89 -16.15 -9.38 22.53
CA LYS A 89 -15.37 -10.58 22.85
C LYS A 89 -13.94 -10.43 22.36
N GLU A 90 -13.01 -10.73 23.25
CA GLU A 90 -11.60 -10.81 22.94
C GLU A 90 -11.25 -12.13 22.23
N ARG A 91 -10.27 -12.07 21.34
CA ARG A 91 -9.65 -13.22 20.69
C ARG A 91 -8.14 -13.00 20.61
N GLU A 92 -7.41 -14.08 20.81
CA GLU A 92 -5.97 -14.13 20.57
C GLU A 92 -5.71 -15.03 19.35
N TRP A 93 -4.81 -14.57 18.49
CA TRP A 93 -4.29 -15.32 17.36
C TRP A 93 -2.79 -15.55 17.56
N ASP A 94 -2.32 -16.71 17.16
CA ASP A 94 -0.91 -16.90 16.85
C ASP A 94 -0.52 -15.94 15.71
N ARG A 95 0.55 -15.17 15.89
CA ARG A 95 0.96 -14.11 14.95
C ARG A 95 1.26 -14.69 13.57
N GLU A 96 1.97 -15.81 13.55
CA GLU A 96 2.40 -16.46 12.31
C GLU A 96 1.21 -16.99 11.51
N ASN A 97 0.24 -17.60 12.19
CA ASN A 97 -1.02 -18.02 11.60
C ASN A 97 -1.81 -16.82 11.04
N LEU A 98 -1.88 -15.71 11.79
CA LEU A 98 -2.59 -14.51 11.32
C LEU A 98 -1.93 -13.91 10.06
N ILE A 99 -0.60 -13.87 10.00
CA ILE A 99 0.16 -13.41 8.81
C ILE A 99 -0.19 -14.26 7.58
N ALA A 100 -0.18 -15.59 7.72
CA ALA A 100 -0.53 -16.50 6.62
C ALA A 100 -1.98 -16.26 6.15
N ARG A 101 -2.92 -16.10 7.09
CA ARG A 101 -4.34 -15.85 6.78
C ARG A 101 -4.58 -14.48 6.14
N LEU A 102 -3.82 -13.45 6.51
CA LEU A 102 -3.82 -12.15 5.82
C LEU A 102 -3.33 -12.29 4.37
N CYS A 103 -2.26 -13.04 4.15
CA CYS A 103 -1.72 -13.28 2.80
C CYS A 103 -2.71 -14.06 1.91
N ALA A 104 -3.37 -15.07 2.48
CA ALA A 104 -4.40 -15.86 1.81
C ALA A 104 -5.69 -15.06 1.55
N GLY A 105 -5.84 -13.87 2.13
CA GLY A 105 -7.04 -13.05 2.03
C GLY A 105 -8.21 -13.57 2.87
N GLU A 106 -7.96 -14.36 3.92
CA GLU A 106 -8.98 -14.73 4.91
C GLU A 106 -9.30 -13.60 5.90
N PHE A 107 -8.41 -12.60 5.94
CA PHE A 107 -8.63 -11.33 6.61
C PHE A 107 -8.32 -10.18 5.66
N SER A 108 -9.11 -9.11 5.74
CA SER A 108 -8.77 -7.80 5.18
C SER A 108 -8.55 -6.80 6.29
N THR A 109 -7.57 -5.91 6.12
CA THR A 109 -7.44 -4.72 6.96
C THR A 109 -8.33 -3.60 6.40
N GLU A 110 -8.72 -2.65 7.25
CA GLU A 110 -9.37 -1.42 6.81
C GLU A 110 -8.36 -0.50 6.11
N LEU A 111 -8.71 0.01 4.92
CA LEU A 111 -7.88 0.96 4.18
C LEU A 111 -7.71 2.26 4.97
N ARG A 112 -6.47 2.60 5.32
CA ARG A 112 -6.12 3.75 6.16
C ARG A 112 -4.82 4.44 5.77
N THR A 113 -3.80 3.68 5.37
CA THR A 113 -2.47 4.23 5.07
C THR A 113 -1.95 3.77 3.72
N PHE A 114 -1.01 4.53 3.17
CA PHE A 114 -0.41 4.34 1.85
C PHE A 114 1.11 4.41 1.95
N ASP A 115 1.70 3.61 2.83
CA ASP A 115 3.12 3.67 3.18
C ASP A 115 4.05 3.15 2.07
N ARG A 116 3.48 2.48 1.06
CA ARG A 116 4.21 1.90 -0.07
C ARG A 116 3.74 2.57 -1.36
N VAL A 117 4.66 3.32 -1.99
CA VAL A 117 4.47 3.90 -3.31
C VAL A 117 5.69 3.52 -4.16
N SER A 118 5.45 3.06 -5.38
CA SER A 118 6.48 2.81 -6.39
C SER A 118 6.36 3.86 -7.48
N ILE A 119 7.46 4.50 -7.79
CA ILE A 119 7.54 5.49 -8.86
C ILE A 119 8.32 4.89 -10.03
N THR A 120 7.86 5.13 -11.26
CA THR A 120 8.58 4.72 -12.47
C THR A 120 8.43 5.80 -13.53
N GLU A 121 9.55 6.25 -14.09
CA GLU A 121 9.56 7.11 -15.28
C GLU A 121 9.53 6.25 -16.55
N ILE A 122 8.67 6.61 -17.49
CA ILE A 122 8.53 5.94 -18.77
C ILE A 122 8.53 6.96 -19.92
N GLU A 123 8.97 6.54 -21.10
CA GLU A 123 9.12 7.42 -22.26
C GLU A 123 7.81 7.64 -23.05
N GLY A 124 6.66 7.15 -22.56
CA GLY A 124 5.37 7.37 -23.21
C GLY A 124 4.22 6.62 -22.52
N TRP A 125 3.01 7.20 -22.51
CA TRP A 125 1.82 6.63 -21.88
C TRP A 125 0.72 6.31 -22.92
N PRO A 126 0.25 5.04 -23.02
CA PRO A 126 -0.83 4.68 -23.93
C PRO A 126 -2.13 5.41 -23.60
N GLY A 127 -2.70 6.12 -24.56
CA GLY A 127 -4.00 6.81 -24.42
C GLY A 127 -3.93 8.35 -24.45
N LEU A 128 -2.75 8.94 -24.32
CA LEU A 128 -2.50 10.35 -24.57
C LEU A 128 -1.78 10.50 -25.91
N GLN A 129 -2.55 10.68 -27.00
CA GLN A 129 -1.96 11.07 -28.28
C GLN A 129 -1.38 12.47 -28.12
N HIS A 130 -0.06 12.59 -28.27
CA HIS A 130 0.56 13.90 -28.46
C HIS A 130 0.02 14.48 -29.77
N ASP A 131 -0.48 15.71 -29.72
CA ASP A 131 -0.73 16.48 -30.94
C ASP A 131 0.58 16.54 -31.73
N ARG A 132 0.51 16.17 -33.02
CA ARG A 132 1.61 15.84 -33.93
C ARG A 132 2.63 16.96 -34.19
N GLU A 133 2.63 18.06 -33.44
CA GLU A 133 3.49 19.23 -33.68
C GLU A 133 4.71 19.32 -32.77
N SER A 134 4.80 18.56 -31.68
CA SER A 134 6.02 18.46 -30.88
C SER A 134 6.66 17.07 -30.99
N ASP A 135 7.80 16.99 -31.68
CA ASP A 135 8.62 15.78 -31.88
C ASP A 135 9.33 15.29 -30.60
N THR A 136 8.90 15.78 -29.44
CA THR A 136 9.42 15.44 -28.12
C THR A 136 8.40 14.57 -27.40
N THR A 137 8.67 13.27 -27.29
CA THR A 137 7.93 12.38 -26.41
C THR A 137 8.15 12.86 -24.98
N GLN A 138 7.10 13.39 -24.33
CA GLN A 138 7.20 13.81 -22.93
C GLN A 138 7.30 12.56 -22.06
N PRO A 139 8.21 12.52 -21.07
CA PRO A 139 8.25 11.43 -20.12
C PRO A 139 7.04 11.50 -19.20
N TYR A 140 6.58 10.33 -18.79
CA TYR A 140 5.53 10.17 -17.82
C TYR A 140 6.08 9.54 -16.56
N ILE A 141 5.57 9.99 -15.43
CA ILE A 141 5.86 9.40 -14.12
C ILE A 141 4.62 8.67 -13.67
N VAL A 142 4.76 7.37 -13.47
CA VAL A 142 3.71 6.48 -12.98
C VAL A 142 3.95 6.26 -11.49
N ALA A 143 3.01 6.71 -10.67
CA ALA A 143 2.96 6.43 -9.25
C ALA A 143 1.98 5.29 -8.99
N VAL A 144 2.51 4.17 -8.54
CA VAL A 144 1.74 3.01 -8.09
C VAL A 144 1.65 3.06 -6.57
N ILE A 145 0.45 3.31 -6.06
CA ILE A 145 0.15 3.48 -4.64
C ILE A 145 -0.46 2.19 -4.11
N TYR A 146 0.08 1.67 -3.01
CA TYR A 146 -0.46 0.48 -2.35
C TYR A 146 -1.08 0.87 -1.00
N GLY A 147 -2.36 0.57 -0.84
CA GLY A 147 -3.06 0.69 0.44
C GLY A 147 -2.63 -0.41 1.41
N ASN A 148 -2.69 -0.15 2.71
CA ASN A 148 -2.36 -1.13 3.77
C ASN A 148 -3.29 -2.37 3.80
N ASN A 149 -4.31 -2.43 2.96
CA ASN A 149 -5.25 -3.55 2.81
C ASN A 149 -5.01 -4.40 1.57
N GLY A 150 -3.96 -4.12 0.80
CA GLY A 150 -3.63 -4.81 -0.44
C GLY A 150 -4.23 -4.18 -1.69
N ASP A 151 -5.04 -3.12 -1.57
CA ASP A 151 -5.53 -2.37 -2.73
C ASP A 151 -4.40 -1.63 -3.43
N LYS A 152 -4.55 -1.46 -4.73
CA LYS A 152 -3.58 -0.80 -5.60
C LYS A 152 -4.26 0.29 -6.40
N PHE A 153 -3.62 1.45 -6.44
CA PHE A 153 -4.10 2.62 -7.16
C PHE A 153 -2.98 3.18 -8.04
N THR A 154 -3.36 3.84 -9.12
CA THR A 154 -2.42 4.42 -10.09
C THR A 154 -2.71 5.90 -10.28
N GLN A 155 -1.64 6.70 -10.24
CA GLN A 155 -1.62 8.09 -10.70
C GLN A 155 -0.53 8.25 -11.75
N VAL A 156 -0.82 9.01 -12.80
CA VAL A 156 0.10 9.28 -13.90
C VAL A 156 0.28 10.77 -14.03
N TYR A 157 1.54 11.18 -14.10
CA TYR A 157 1.94 12.56 -14.25
C TYR A 157 2.72 12.75 -15.55
N ALA A 158 2.49 13.87 -16.23
CA ALA A 158 3.35 14.32 -17.31
C ALA A 158 4.47 15.20 -16.75
N ALA A 159 5.70 14.93 -17.18
CA ALA A 159 6.86 15.77 -16.95
C ALA A 159 7.11 16.68 -18.17
N THR A 160 7.70 17.85 -17.95
CA THR A 160 8.02 18.79 -19.04
C THR A 160 9.19 18.31 -19.89
N ALA A 161 10.14 17.59 -19.29
CA ALA A 161 11.26 16.91 -19.95
C ALA A 161 11.79 15.76 -19.08
N LYS A 162 12.65 14.90 -19.65
CA LYS A 162 13.25 13.76 -18.95
C LYS A 162 14.09 14.22 -17.76
N GLY A 163 13.89 13.62 -16.59
CA GLY A 163 14.55 14.04 -15.35
C GLY A 163 14.03 15.36 -14.74
N GLU A 164 13.07 16.05 -15.39
CA GLU A 164 12.43 17.26 -14.85
C GLU A 164 11.22 16.91 -13.98
N TRP A 165 11.47 16.53 -12.74
CA TRP A 165 10.43 16.06 -11.82
C TRP A 165 9.86 17.18 -10.94
N ASP A 166 10.36 18.41 -11.07
CA ASP A 166 9.99 19.54 -10.20
C ASP A 166 8.64 20.17 -10.54
N SER A 167 8.13 19.96 -11.76
CA SER A 167 6.82 20.42 -12.18
C SER A 167 6.07 19.28 -12.89
N LEU A 168 5.35 18.49 -12.11
CA LEU A 168 4.54 17.38 -12.60
C LEU A 168 3.08 17.77 -12.69
N GLN A 169 2.46 17.48 -13.83
CA GLN A 169 1.03 17.66 -14.03
C GLN A 169 0.32 16.31 -13.95
N LEU A 170 -0.66 16.17 -13.06
CA LEU A 170 -1.51 14.97 -13.02
C LEU A 170 -2.33 14.88 -14.31
N VAL A 171 -2.18 13.79 -15.06
CA VAL A 171 -2.88 13.57 -16.34
C VAL A 171 -3.91 12.45 -16.26
N GLN A 172 -3.70 11.47 -15.39
CA GLN A 172 -4.63 10.36 -15.19
C GLN A 172 -4.56 9.88 -13.74
N GLN A 173 -5.70 9.46 -13.20
CA GLN A 173 -5.80 8.74 -11.94
C GLN A 173 -6.92 7.71 -11.99
N ASP A 174 -6.82 6.64 -11.21
CA ASP A 174 -7.89 5.66 -11.07
C ASP A 174 -9.15 6.31 -10.44
N THR A 175 -10.33 6.00 -10.96
CA THR A 175 -11.61 6.49 -10.42
C THR A 175 -11.85 6.02 -8.99
N ALA A 176 -11.28 4.87 -8.61
CA ALA A 176 -11.34 4.39 -7.24
C ALA A 176 -10.72 5.38 -6.25
N ILE A 177 -9.72 6.19 -6.65
CA ILE A 177 -9.14 7.24 -5.80
C ILE A 177 -10.15 8.37 -5.58
N THR A 178 -10.88 8.78 -6.62
CA THR A 178 -11.85 9.87 -6.52
C THR A 178 -13.06 9.53 -5.66
N ASP A 179 -13.36 8.24 -5.53
CA ASP A 179 -14.46 7.72 -4.72
C ASP A 179 -14.08 7.56 -3.23
N LEU A 180 -12.79 7.70 -2.88
CA LEU A 180 -12.34 7.69 -1.48
C LEU A 180 -12.77 8.95 -0.74
N SER A 181 -12.78 8.87 0.59
CA SER A 181 -12.98 10.06 1.43
C SER A 181 -11.86 11.09 1.25
N ASP A 182 -12.17 12.38 1.43
CA ASP A 182 -11.20 13.48 1.33
C ASP A 182 -9.95 13.23 2.18
N SER A 183 -10.11 12.64 3.37
CA SER A 183 -9.00 12.31 4.27
C SER A 183 -8.06 11.25 3.67
N LEU A 184 -8.60 10.24 2.98
CA LEU A 184 -7.78 9.22 2.34
C LEU A 184 -7.11 9.77 1.07
N GLN A 185 -7.82 10.61 0.31
CA GLN A 185 -7.24 11.29 -0.86
C GLN A 185 -6.04 12.17 -0.46
N GLN A 186 -6.14 12.94 0.62
CA GLN A 186 -5.02 13.73 1.16
C GLN A 186 -3.84 12.87 1.60
N THR A 187 -4.12 11.68 2.15
CA THR A 187 -3.08 10.74 2.59
C THR A 187 -2.35 10.14 1.38
N ILE A 188 -3.08 9.81 0.30
CA ILE A 188 -2.47 9.39 -0.98
C ILE A 188 -1.57 10.49 -1.52
N GLU A 189 -2.06 11.72 -1.59
CA GLU A 189 -1.29 12.85 -2.11
C GLU A 189 0.01 13.04 -1.31
N ALA A 190 -0.06 13.04 0.01
CA ALA A 190 1.11 13.15 0.88
C ALA A 190 2.12 11.99 0.66
N ALA A 191 1.63 10.75 0.51
CA ALA A 191 2.46 9.58 0.25
C ALA A 191 3.18 9.68 -1.10
N VAL A 192 2.47 10.07 -2.16
CA VAL A 192 3.04 10.24 -3.51
C VAL A 192 4.07 11.36 -3.51
N GLN A 193 3.79 12.50 -2.90
CA GLN A 193 4.76 13.60 -2.82
C GLN A 193 6.03 13.20 -2.07
N THR A 194 5.89 12.43 -0.98
CA THR A 194 7.03 11.90 -0.24
C THR A 194 7.87 10.97 -1.12
N ALA A 195 7.23 10.03 -1.83
CA ALA A 195 7.93 9.08 -2.71
C ALA A 195 8.63 9.78 -3.89
N LEU A 196 7.98 10.77 -4.51
CA LEU A 196 8.57 11.60 -5.55
C LEU A 196 9.80 12.35 -5.04
N ALA A 197 9.73 12.93 -3.84
CA ALA A 197 10.86 13.64 -3.23
C ALA A 197 12.06 12.71 -2.98
N THR A 198 11.81 11.48 -2.53
CA THR A 198 12.85 10.46 -2.33
C THR A 198 13.48 10.03 -3.66
N GLU A 199 12.68 9.72 -4.68
CA GLU A 199 13.19 9.27 -5.98
C GLU A 199 14.01 10.35 -6.70
N LYS A 200 13.57 11.61 -6.60
CA LYS A 200 14.35 12.77 -7.07
C LYS A 200 15.74 12.85 -6.44
N GLN A 201 15.87 12.51 -5.16
CA GLN A 201 17.16 12.51 -4.49
C GLN A 201 18.06 11.43 -5.09
N TYR A 202 17.55 10.23 -5.33
CA TYR A 202 18.31 9.14 -5.96
C TYR A 202 18.76 9.49 -7.38
N GLN A 203 17.89 10.01 -8.24
CA GLN A 203 18.29 10.41 -9.60
C GLN A 203 19.38 11.48 -9.64
N ARG A 204 19.40 12.40 -8.65
CA ARG A 204 20.48 13.41 -8.54
C ARG A 204 21.83 12.79 -8.20
N PHE A 205 21.86 11.68 -7.47
CA PHE A 205 23.11 10.97 -7.16
C PHE A 205 23.63 10.19 -8.37
N ASP A 206 22.74 9.52 -9.10
CA ASP A 206 23.12 8.75 -10.30
C ASP A 206 23.58 9.65 -11.48
N SER A 207 23.15 10.93 -11.49
CA SER A 207 23.57 11.91 -12.51
C SER A 207 24.94 12.56 -12.25
N LEU A 208 25.60 12.20 -11.14
CA LEU A 208 26.91 12.75 -10.73
C LEU A 208 28.09 11.78 -10.92
N GLU A 209 27.84 10.57 -11.44
CA GLU A 209 28.87 9.61 -11.90
C GLU A 209 29.13 9.73 -13.42
#